data_AF-A0A841DY23-F1
#
_entry.id   AF-A0A841DY23-F1
#
_cell.length_a   1.000
_cell.length_b   1.000
_cell.length_c   1.000
_cell.angle_alpha   90.00
_cell.angle_beta   90.00
_cell.angle_gamma   90.00
#
_symmetry.space_group_name_H-M   'P 1'
#
loop_
_entity.id
_entity.type
_entity.pdbx_description
1 polymer ?
#
loop_
_entity_poly.entity_id
_entity_poly.type
_entity_poly.pdbx_seq_one_letter_code
_entity_poly.pdbx_strand_id
1 'polypeptide(L)' 'MDLLIVCQACQGSGMRVAVVGYSGSDLTGEMVVPRRCSECTGSGRMRTSGWTAASDPDDGPGTR' A
#
# COMPACT_ATOMS: atom_id res chain seq x y z
N MET A 1 -2.86 15.57 12.78
CA MET A 1 -2.81 15.42 11.30
C MET A 1 -2.54 13.95 11.03
N ASP A 2 -3.27 13.30 10.14
CA ASP A 2 -3.02 11.89 9.81
C ASP A 2 -2.08 11.79 8.60
N LEU A 3 -1.00 11.03 8.71
CA LEU A 3 -0.12 10.73 7.57
C LEU A 3 -0.54 9.43 6.88
N LEU A 4 -0.46 9.43 5.55
CA LEU A 4 -0.70 8.25 4.72
C LEU A 4 0.61 7.70 4.17
N ILE A 5 1.13 6.66 4.81
CA ILE A 5 2.39 6.02 4.43
C ILE A 5 2.12 4.89 3.44
N VAL A 6 3.05 4.63 2.52
CA VAL A 6 2.97 3.51 1.58
C VAL A 6 2.90 2.19 2.34
N CYS A 7 1.92 1.36 2.00
CA CYS A 7 1.80 0.03 2.58
C CYS A 7 2.94 -0.86 2.07
N GLN A 8 3.81 -1.31 2.97
CA GLN A 8 4.99 -2.10 2.62
C GLN A 8 4.63 -3.51 2.11
N ALA A 9 3.51 -4.06 2.56
CA ALA A 9 3.04 -5.38 2.16
C ALA A 9 2.63 -5.50 0.69
N CYS A 10 2.15 -4.41 0.09
CA CYS A 10 1.76 -4.35 -1.32
C CYS A 10 2.57 -3.31 -2.12
N GLN A 11 3.56 -2.68 -1.49
CA GLN A 11 4.39 -1.61 -2.05
C GLN A 11 3.56 -0.52 -2.76
N GLY A 12 2.45 -0.10 -2.14
CA GLY A 12 1.61 0.96 -2.70
C GLY A 12 0.56 0.54 -3.73
N SER A 13 0.62 -0.68 -4.27
CA SER A 13 -0.32 -1.12 -5.32
C SER A 13 -1.75 -1.35 -4.84
N GLY A 14 -1.93 -1.60 -3.54
CA GLY A 14 -3.21 -2.08 -2.98
C GLY A 14 -3.53 -3.54 -3.32
N MET A 15 -2.64 -4.24 -4.04
CA MET A 15 -2.88 -5.61 -4.50
C MET A 15 -1.75 -6.54 -4.04
N ARG A 16 -2.08 -7.81 -3.86
CA ARG A 16 -1.14 -8.93 -3.72
C ARG A 16 -1.47 -9.97 -4.76
N VAL A 17 -0.45 -10.67 -5.24
CA VAL A 17 -0.62 -11.70 -6.25
C VAL A 17 -0.70 -13.05 -5.56
N ALA A 18 -1.71 -13.85 -5.88
CA ALA A 18 -1.80 -15.25 -5.49
C ALA A 18 -1.78 -16.10 -6.75
N VAL A 19 -1.01 -17.19 -6.73
CA VAL A 19 -1.08 -18.22 -7.76
C VAL A 19 -2.06 -19.29 -7.28
N VAL A 20 -3.08 -19.56 -8.08
CA VAL A 20 -4.04 -20.63 -7.81
C VAL A 20 -3.94 -21.68 -8.90
N GLY A 21 -3.72 -22.92 -8.49
CA GLY A 21 -3.85 -24.07 -9.36
C GLY A 21 -5.33 -24.40 -9.59
N TYR A 22 -5.67 -24.79 -10.81
CA TYR A 22 -6.95 -25.40 -11.12
C TYR A 22 -6.72 -26.74 -11.82
N SER A 23 -7.53 -27.73 -11.46
CA SER A 23 -7.55 -29.05 -12.09
C SER A 23 -8.93 -29.31 -12.67
N GLY A 24 -9.01 -29.36 -14.00
CA GLY A 24 -10.17 -29.80 -14.77
C GLY A 24 -10.06 -31.27 -15.16
N SER A 25 -11.13 -31.81 -15.75
CA SER A 25 -11.17 -33.18 -16.28
C SER A 25 -10.27 -33.42 -17.49
N ASP A 26 -9.88 -32.34 -18.17
CA ASP A 26 -9.11 -32.33 -19.42
C ASP A 26 -7.72 -31.68 -19.27
N LEU A 27 -7.55 -30.73 -18.34
CA LEU A 27 -6.33 -29.94 -18.18
C LEU A 27 -6.08 -29.52 -16.72
N THR A 28 -4.80 -29.35 -16.39
CA THR A 28 -4.34 -28.64 -15.18
C THR A 28 -3.65 -27.34 -15.57
N GLY A 29 -3.89 -26.27 -14.83
CA GLY A 29 -3.22 -24.99 -15.08
C GLY A 29 -3.07 -24.15 -13.82
N GLU A 30 -2.29 -23.08 -13.95
CA GLU A 30 -2.11 -22.08 -12.91
C GLU A 30 -2.64 -20.74 -13.40
N MET A 31 -3.26 -19.98 -12.50
CA MET A 31 -3.73 -18.63 -12.78
C MET A 31 -3.18 -17.65 -11.75
N VAL A 32 -2.65 -16.54 -12.25
CA VAL A 32 -2.18 -15.41 -11.45
C VAL A 32 -3.38 -14.52 -11.14
N VAL A 33 -3.81 -14.52 -9.88
CA VAL A 33 -5.01 -13.78 -9.45
C VAL A 33 -4.61 -12.62 -8.54
N PRO A 34 -4.85 -11.36 -8.96
CA PRO A 34 -4.73 -10.20 -8.09
C PRO A 34 -5.77 -10.28 -6.97
N ARG A 35 -5.31 -10.17 -5.73
CA ARG A 35 -6.14 -10.07 -4.53
C ARG A 35 -5.91 -8.73 -3.87
N ARG A 36 -6.96 -8.17 -3.25
CA ARG A 36 -6.86 -6.95 -2.47
C ARG A 36 -5.90 -7.17 -1.30
N CYS A 37 -4.95 -6.26 -1.09
CA CYS A 37 -4.05 -6.33 0.06
C CYS A 37 -4.85 -6.10 1.35
N SER A 38 -4.86 -7.08 2.25
CA SER A 38 -5.64 -7.04 3.50
C SER A 38 -5.12 -5.97 4.46
N GLU A 39 -3.81 -5.80 4.56
CA GLU A 39 -3.16 -4.89 5.51
C GLU A 39 -3.53 -3.43 5.28
N CYS A 40 -3.59 -2.99 4.01
CA CYS A 40 -4.03 -1.63 3.68
C CYS A 40 -5.48 -1.56 3.19
N THR A 41 -6.24 -2.65 3.31
CA THR A 41 -7.58 -2.78 2.74
C THR A 41 -7.63 -2.30 1.29
N GLY A 42 -6.62 -2.65 0.49
CA GLY A 42 -6.50 -2.31 -0.92
C GLY A 42 -6.32 -0.84 -1.28
N SER A 43 -6.08 0.03 -0.32
CA SER A 43 -5.82 1.45 -0.59
C SER A 43 -4.39 1.73 -1.04
N GLY A 44 -3.47 0.76 -0.86
CA GLY A 44 -2.04 0.96 -1.09
C GLY A 44 -1.35 1.77 0.00
N ARG A 45 -2.08 2.36 0.95
CA ARG A 45 -1.55 3.24 1.99
C ARG A 45 -2.09 2.86 3.37
N MET A 46 -1.32 3.11 4.42
CA MET A 46 -1.76 2.94 5.79
C MET A 46 -1.88 4.29 6.46
N ARG A 47 -2.98 4.50 7.20
CA ARG A 47 -3.12 5.65 8.09
C ARG A 47 -2.23 5.41 9.31
N THR A 48 -1.33 6.33 9.55
CA THR A 48 -0.48 6.33 10.75
C THR A 48 -0.83 7.55 11.58
N SER A 49 -1.33 7.29 12.77
CA SER A 49 -1.58 8.29 13.81
C SER A 49 -0.30 8.62 14.58
N GLY A 50 -0.29 9.76 15.27
CA GLY A 50 0.83 10.16 16.13
C GLY A 50 2.02 10.81 15.41
N TRP A 51 1.99 10.88 14.08
CA TRP A 51 2.97 11.63 13.31
C TRP A 51 2.44 13.02 13.02
N THR A 52 3.03 14.03 13.64
CA THR A 52 2.88 15.42 13.21
C THR A 52 3.99 15.72 12.22
N ALA A 53 3.64 16.19 11.01
CA ALA A 53 4.64 16.90 10.21
C ALA A 53 5.13 18.06 11.08
N ALA A 54 6.41 18.03 11.50
CA ALA A 54 7.00 19.16 12.16
C ALA A 54 6.87 20.35 11.20
N SER A 55 6.43 21.50 11.71
CA SER A 55 6.44 22.74 10.95
C SER A 55 7.86 22.94 10.42
N ASP A 56 8.04 23.03 9.10
CA ASP A 56 9.34 23.34 8.51
C ASP A 56 9.85 24.65 9.12
N PRO A 57 11.05 24.69 9.72
CA PRO A 57 11.57 25.90 10.35
C PRO A 57 12.09 26.96 9.35
N ASP A 58 11.71 26.89 8.07
CA ASP A 58 12.26 27.76 7.00
C ASP A 58 11.33 28.89 6.52
N ASP A 59 10.20 29.12 7.18
CA ASP A 59 9.39 30.35 6.99
C ASP A 59 9.79 31.44 8.00
N GLY A 60 11.08 31.73 8.08
CA GLY A 60 11.57 32.97 8.70
C GLY A 60 11.61 34.08 7.66
N PRO A 61 11.05 35.29 7.91
CA PRO A 61 11.20 36.39 6.97
C PRO A 61 12.68 36.75 6.90
N GLY A 62 13.31 36.39 5.78
CA GLY A 62 14.67 36.80 5.43
C GLY A 62 14.80 38.31 5.57
N THR A 63 15.33 38.73 6.70
CA THR A 63 15.70 40.11 7.00
C THR A 63 17.20 40.13 7.21
N ARG A 64 17.93 40.36 6.11
CA ARG A 64 19.10 41.24 6.08
C ARG A 64 19.45 41.62 4.66
#